data_AF-A0A3C1M2Z0-F1
#
_entry.id   AF-A0A3C1M2Z0-F1
#
_cell.length_a   1.000
_cell.length_b   1.000
_cell.length_c   1.000
_cell.angle_alpha   90.00
_cell.angle_beta   90.00
_cell.angle_gamma   90.00
#
_symmetry.space_group_name_H-M   'P 1'
#
loop_
_entity.id
_entity.type
_entity.pdbx_description
1 polymer ?
#
loop_
_entity_poly.entity_id
_entity_poly.type
_entity_poly.pdbx_seq_one_letter_code
_entity_poly.pdbx_strand_id
1 'polypeptide(L)'
;MVRRGRSAATGFWRDFQAFALRGNVVDLAVAVIIGGAFGKIVNSFVEDLLMSGLINPLLAQTGADWRELKLGGFLVGKFLGATVDFVIVALAIFVLVRSLQSLRRQEEEAPAPPPDPQERLIAAIEELTATLQRPQP
;
A
#
# COMPACT_ATOMS: atom_id res chain seq x y z
N MET A 1 41.00 20.67 40.94
CA MET A 1 40.05 21.24 39.95
C MET A 1 39.97 20.29 38.74
N VAL A 2 38.96 19.43 38.61
CA VAL A 2 38.65 18.75 37.33
C VAL A 2 37.15 18.49 37.28
N ARG A 3 36.38 19.38 36.65
CA ARG A 3 34.99 19.12 36.27
C ARG A 3 35.00 18.48 34.88
N ARG A 4 34.63 17.20 34.81
CA ARG A 4 34.45 16.45 33.54
C ARG A 4 33.32 17.08 32.73
N GLY A 5 33.62 17.44 31.48
CA GLY A 5 32.63 17.81 30.47
C GLY A 5 31.75 16.60 30.13
N ARG A 6 30.44 16.76 30.27
CA ARG A 6 29.43 15.74 29.95
C ARG A 6 28.86 16.06 28.58
N SER A 7 29.02 15.10 27.66
CA SER A 7 28.58 15.11 26.27
C SER A 7 27.12 15.54 26.10
N ALA A 8 26.91 16.66 25.40
CA ALA A 8 25.58 17.14 24.99
C ALA A 8 25.13 16.56 23.63
N ALA A 9 26.02 15.90 22.87
CA ALA A 9 25.72 15.37 21.54
C ALA A 9 25.06 13.97 21.56
N THR A 10 25.01 13.30 22.71
CA THR A 10 24.46 11.94 22.84
C THR A 10 22.96 11.91 23.13
N GLY A 11 22.31 13.07 23.34
CA GLY A 11 20.87 13.16 23.66
C GLY A 11 19.98 12.99 22.43
N PHE A 12 20.04 13.95 21.51
CA PHE A 12 19.15 14.00 20.34
C PHE A 12 19.21 12.73 19.46
N TRP A 13 20.40 12.20 19.17
CA TRP A 13 20.53 10.99 18.35
C TRP A 13 19.97 9.74 19.03
N ARG A 14 20.12 9.61 20.36
CA ARG A 14 19.52 8.51 21.12
C ARG A 14 18.00 8.66 21.21
N ASP A 15 17.52 9.88 21.41
CA ASP A 15 16.09 10.18 21.47
C ASP A 15 15.41 9.97 20.11
N PHE A 16 16.08 10.36 19.02
CA PHE A 16 15.65 10.11 17.65
C PHE A 16 15.66 8.61 17.33
N GLN A 17 16.72 7.88 17.69
CA GLN A 17 16.77 6.42 17.51
C GLN A 17 15.66 5.72 18.31
N ALA A 18 15.40 6.14 19.56
CA ALA A 18 14.32 5.58 20.38
C ALA A 18 12.92 5.90 19.82
N PHE A 19 12.75 7.07 19.20
CA PHE A 19 11.53 7.44 18.49
C PHE A 19 11.36 6.63 17.20
N ALA A 20 12.43 6.51 16.40
CA ALA A 20 12.41 5.81 15.12
C ALA A 20 12.22 4.29 15.28
N LEU A 21 12.76 3.69 16.34
CA LEU A 21 12.60 2.26 16.65
C LEU A 21 11.24 1.92 17.29
N ARG A 22 10.35 2.89 17.48
CA ARG A 22 8.98 2.61 17.89
C ARG A 22 8.31 1.83 16.77
N GLY A 23 7.93 0.57 17.02
CA GLY A 23 7.43 -0.36 15.98
C GLY A 23 6.37 0.24 15.05
N ASN A 24 5.39 0.95 15.61
CA ASN A 24 4.34 1.63 14.84
C ASN A 24 4.85 2.69 13.82
N VAL A 25 6.01 3.31 14.05
CA VAL A 25 6.61 4.30 13.14
C VAL A 25 7.42 3.62 12.04
N VAL A 26 8.14 2.54 12.37
CA VAL A 26 8.90 1.74 11.39
C VAL A 26 7.95 1.12 10.38
N ASP A 27 6.87 0.49 10.84
CA ASP A 27 5.90 -0.18 9.97
C ASP A 27 5.19 0.82 9.04
N LEU A 28 4.85 2.00 9.57
CA LEU A 28 4.31 3.11 8.78
C LEU A 28 5.30 3.59 7.71
N ALA A 29 6.57 3.79 8.07
CA ALA A 29 7.60 4.23 7.14
C ALA A 29 7.82 3.23 6.01
N VAL A 30 7.86 1.93 6.33
CA VAL A 30 7.96 0.85 5.36
C VAL A 30 6.75 0.83 4.43
N ALA A 31 5.53 0.96 4.96
CA ALA A 31 4.30 1.01 4.17
C ALA A 31 4.29 2.17 3.16
N VAL A 32 4.74 3.36 3.56
CA VAL A 32 4.81 4.53 2.68
C VAL A 32 5.87 4.36 1.57
N ILE A 33 7.05 3.83 1.90
CA ILE A 33 8.12 3.59 0.93
C ILE A 33 7.68 2.55 -0.10
N ILE A 34 7.11 1.43 0.35
CA ILE A 34 6.61 0.37 -0.53
C ILE A 34 5.45 0.90 -1.38
N GLY A 35 4.50 1.64 -0.80
CA GLY A 35 3.39 2.24 -1.52
C GLY A 35 3.87 3.20 -2.63
N GLY A 36 4.87 4.04 -2.34
CA GLY A 36 5.46 4.94 -3.32
C GLY A 36 6.21 4.22 -4.44
N ALA A 37 6.95 3.15 -4.13
CA ALA A 37 7.64 2.33 -5.14
C ALA A 37 6.64 1.54 -6.00
N PHE A 38 5.62 0.96 -5.37
CA PHE A 38 4.57 0.20 -6.05
C PHE A 38 3.76 1.07 -7.01
N GLY A 39 3.42 2.31 -6.61
CA GLY A 39 2.76 3.27 -7.49
C GLY A 39 3.52 3.53 -8.79
N LYS A 40 4.86 3.57 -8.76
CA LYS A 40 5.69 3.70 -9.97
C LYS A 40 5.59 2.49 -10.89
N ILE A 41 5.51 1.28 -10.33
CA ILE A 41 5.34 0.05 -11.12
C ILE A 41 3.97 0.07 -11.82
N VAL A 42 2.92 0.46 -11.11
CA VAL A 42 1.58 0.58 -11.68
C VAL A 42 1.55 1.64 -12.79
N ASN A 43 2.15 2.82 -12.56
CA ASN A 43 2.21 3.87 -13.56
C ASN A 43 2.97 3.42 -14.82
N SER A 44 4.14 2.78 -14.67
CA SER A 44 4.91 2.23 -15.80
C SER A 44 4.12 1.16 -16.56
N PHE A 45 3.41 0.26 -15.86
CA PHE A 45 2.56 -0.72 -16.53
C PHE A 45 1.45 -0.05 -17.37
N VAL A 46 0.84 1.02 -16.87
CA VAL A 46 -0.23 1.74 -17.59
C VAL A 46 0.33 2.58 -18.74
N GLU A 47 1.36 3.38 -18.49
CA GLU A 47 1.96 4.27 -19.49
C GLU A 47 2.72 3.49 -20.56
N ASP A 48 3.53 2.52 -20.18
CA ASP A 48 4.41 1.80 -21.11
C ASP A 48 3.69 0.63 -21.80
N LEU A 49 2.79 -0.08 -21.11
CA LEU A 49 2.16 -1.27 -21.67
C LEU A 49 0.79 -0.98 -22.29
N LEU A 50 -0.09 -0.24 -21.61
CA LEU A 50 -1.43 0.05 -22.12
C LEU A 50 -1.42 1.23 -23.08
N MET A 51 -0.81 2.36 -22.69
CA MET A 51 -0.78 3.54 -23.55
C MET A 51 0.16 3.33 -24.73
N SER A 52 1.46 3.11 -24.49
CA SER A 52 2.44 2.97 -25.58
C SER A 52 2.28 1.67 -26.39
N GLY A 53 1.94 0.56 -25.74
CA GLY A 53 1.85 -0.76 -26.39
C GLY A 53 0.53 -1.06 -27.13
N LEU A 54 -0.62 -0.60 -26.63
CA LEU A 54 -1.94 -0.94 -27.18
C LEU A 54 -2.64 0.26 -27.83
N ILE A 55 -2.62 1.41 -27.17
CA ILE A 55 -3.42 2.58 -27.56
C ILE A 55 -2.67 3.47 -28.57
N ASN A 56 -1.36 3.67 -28.39
CA ASN A 56 -0.53 4.51 -29.26
C ASN A 56 -0.41 3.96 -30.70
N PRO A 57 -0.19 2.66 -30.96
CA PRO A 57 -0.22 2.13 -32.33
C PRO A 57 -1.63 2.16 -32.96
N LEU A 58 -2.69 2.12 -32.15
CA LEU A 58 -4.06 2.29 -32.64
C LEU A 58 -4.38 3.75 -32.99
N LEU A 59 -3.91 4.70 -32.19
CA LEU A 59 -4.06 6.15 -32.41
C LEU A 59 -3.11 6.71 -33.47
N ALA A 60 -1.93 6.12 -33.66
CA ALA A 60 -0.98 6.49 -34.72
C ALA A 60 -1.59 6.32 -36.13
N GLN A 61 -2.57 5.44 -36.29
CA GLN A 61 -3.35 5.31 -37.54
C GLN A 61 -4.40 6.42 -37.72
N THR A 62 -4.72 7.18 -36.67
CA THR A 62 -5.71 8.27 -36.65
C THR A 62 -5.10 9.67 -36.65
N GLY A 63 -3.77 9.80 -36.46
CA GLY A 63 -3.01 11.04 -36.61
C GLY A 63 -3.35 12.17 -35.62
N ALA A 64 -4.14 11.89 -34.58
CA ALA A 64 -4.64 12.90 -33.66
C ALA A 64 -4.06 12.74 -32.26
N ASP A 65 -3.00 13.50 -31.94
CA ASP A 65 -2.59 13.78 -30.57
C ASP A 65 -3.63 14.72 -29.92
N TRP A 66 -4.76 14.14 -29.54
CA TRP A 66 -5.83 14.82 -28.79
C TRP A 66 -5.32 15.43 -27.47
N ARG A 67 -4.13 15.00 -27.01
CA ARG A 67 -3.40 15.51 -25.86
C ARG A 67 -2.72 16.86 -26.10
N GLU A 68 -2.47 17.24 -27.36
CA GLU A 68 -1.86 18.52 -27.72
C GLU A 68 -2.88 19.61 -28.06
N LEU A 69 -4.18 19.30 -27.99
CA LEU A 69 -5.24 20.25 -28.27
C LEU A 69 -5.17 21.46 -27.33
N LYS A 70 -4.98 22.64 -27.94
CA LYS A 70 -5.00 23.95 -27.29
C LYS A 70 -6.28 24.68 -27.68
N LEU A 71 -7.08 25.07 -26.69
CA LEU A 71 -8.24 25.94 -26.86
C LEU A 71 -7.94 27.27 -26.17
N GLY A 72 -7.76 28.34 -26.96
CA GLY A 72 -7.58 29.70 -26.44
C GLY A 72 -6.37 29.91 -25.52
N GLY A 73 -5.29 29.12 -25.69
CA GLY A 73 -4.09 29.18 -24.85
C GLY A 73 -4.08 28.20 -23.67
N PHE A 74 -5.20 27.52 -23.39
CA PHE A 74 -5.26 26.44 -22.39
C PHE A 74 -4.93 25.08 -23.01
N LEU A 75 -4.06 24.33 -22.32
CA LEU A 75 -3.65 22.96 -22.67
C LEU A 75 -4.73 21.93 -22.28
N VAL A 76 -5.93 22.07 -22.87
CA VAL A 76 -7.10 21.22 -22.56
C VAL A 76 -6.80 19.75 -22.86
N GLY A 77 -6.06 19.47 -23.94
CA GLY A 77 -5.64 18.10 -24.29
C GLY A 77 -4.81 17.44 -23.19
N LYS A 78 -3.90 18.18 -22.54
CA LYS A 78 -3.05 17.63 -21.48
C LYS A 78 -3.83 17.31 -20.22
N PHE A 79 -4.79 18.16 -19.86
CA PHE A 79 -5.67 17.93 -18.71
C PHE A 79 -6.57 16.72 -18.93
N LEU A 80 -7.17 16.61 -20.12
CA LEU A 80 -8.02 15.47 -20.46
C LEU A 80 -7.19 14.18 -20.52
N GLY A 81 -5.95 14.25 -21.05
CA GLY A 81 -4.99 13.16 -21.02
C GLY A 81 -4.73 12.64 -19.60
N ALA A 82 -4.36 13.54 -18.68
CA ALA A 82 -4.10 13.19 -17.28
C ALA A 82 -5.35 12.62 -16.57
N THR A 83 -6.55 13.09 -16.93
CA THR A 83 -7.81 12.56 -16.38
C THR A 83 -8.04 11.13 -16.84
N VAL A 84 -7.81 10.84 -18.12
CA VAL A 84 -7.91 9.49 -18.68
C VAL A 84 -6.85 8.56 -18.08
N ASP A 85 -5.61 9.04 -17.90
CA ASP A 85 -4.54 8.27 -17.26
C ASP A 85 -4.92 7.88 -15.83
N PHE A 86 -5.46 8.82 -15.05
CA PHE A 86 -5.95 8.55 -13.70
C PHE A 86 -7.04 7.47 -13.66
N VAL A 87 -8.03 7.55 -14.57
CA VAL A 87 -9.10 6.54 -14.65
C VAL A 87 -8.54 5.16 -15.01
N ILE A 88 -7.57 5.09 -15.91
CA ILE A 88 -6.96 3.81 -16.31
C ILE A 88 -6.11 3.22 -15.18
N VAL A 89 -5.31 4.04 -14.48
CA VAL A 89 -4.57 3.59 -13.29
C VAL A 89 -5.52 3.07 -12.22
N ALA A 90 -6.62 3.79 -11.94
CA ALA A 90 -7.63 3.36 -10.99
C ALA A 90 -8.27 2.01 -11.41
N LEU A 91 -8.58 1.84 -12.70
CA LEU A 91 -9.12 0.60 -13.23
C LEU A 91 -8.10 -0.56 -13.15
N ALA A 92 -6.83 -0.30 -13.46
CA ALA A 92 -5.77 -1.31 -13.39
C ALA A 92 -5.55 -1.79 -11.96
N ILE A 93 -5.50 -0.87 -10.98
CA ILE A 93 -5.43 -1.21 -9.55
C ILE A 93 -6.66 -2.02 -9.13
N PHE A 94 -7.86 -1.62 -9.57
CA PHE A 94 -9.09 -2.34 -9.27
C PHE A 94 -9.05 -3.80 -9.79
N VAL A 95 -8.64 -4.00 -11.05
CA VAL A 95 -8.50 -5.35 -11.64
C VAL A 95 -7.44 -6.16 -10.89
N LEU A 96 -6.30 -5.56 -10.54
CA LEU A 96 -5.24 -6.24 -9.80
C LEU A 96 -5.71 -6.68 -8.40
N VAL A 97 -6.33 -5.79 -7.64
CA VAL A 97 -6.89 -6.09 -6.31
C VAL A 97 -7.98 -7.16 -6.43
N ARG A 98 -8.86 -7.04 -7.42
CA ARG A 98 -9.91 -8.04 -7.70
C ARG A 98 -9.31 -9.40 -8.06
N SER A 99 -8.23 -9.44 -8.84
CA SER A 99 -7.52 -10.68 -9.18
C SER A 99 -6.90 -11.32 -7.94
N LEU A 100 -6.22 -10.54 -7.10
CA LEU A 100 -5.66 -11.03 -5.84
C LEU A 100 -6.75 -11.53 -4.89
N GLN A 101 -7.85 -10.80 -4.74
CA GLN A 101 -9.01 -11.24 -3.97
C GLN A 101 -9.61 -12.53 -4.54
N SER A 102 -9.71 -12.66 -5.86
CA SER A 102 -10.23 -13.86 -6.52
C SER A 102 -9.33 -15.08 -6.34
N LEU A 103 -8.02 -14.90 -6.22
CA LEU A 103 -7.07 -15.99 -5.93
C LEU A 103 -7.10 -16.38 -4.44
N ARG A 104 -7.13 -15.39 -3.53
CA ARG A 104 -7.23 -15.67 -2.08
C ARG A 104 -8.55 -16.35 -1.71
N ARG A 105 -9.64 -16.01 -2.41
CA ARG A 105 -10.95 -16.66 -2.24
C ARG A 105 -10.97 -18.11 -2.73
N GLN A 106 -10.02 -18.51 -3.58
CA GLN A 106 -9.79 -19.91 -3.94
C GLN A 106 -8.88 -20.62 -2.92
N GLU A 107 -7.99 -19.91 -2.23
CA GLU A 107 -7.20 -20.42 -1.10
C GLU A 107 -8.01 -20.53 0.21
N GLU A 108 -9.12 -19.81 0.37
CA GLU A 108 -10.03 -19.94 1.53
C GLU A 108 -10.90 -21.21 1.53
N GLU A 109 -10.80 -22.06 0.49
CA GLU A 109 -11.22 -23.48 0.56
C GLU A 109 -10.12 -24.39 1.16
N ALA A 110 -8.89 -23.88 1.31
CA ALA A 110 -7.90 -24.46 2.22
C ALA A 110 -8.13 -23.84 3.63
N PRO A 111 -8.06 -24.65 4.69
CA PRO A 111 -8.64 -24.35 5.99
C PRO A 111 -8.15 -23.01 6.54
N ALA A 112 -9.10 -22.24 7.10
CA ALA A 112 -8.90 -20.89 7.62
C ALA A 112 -7.57 -20.74 8.39
N PRO A 113 -6.86 -19.61 8.22
CA PRO A 113 -5.63 -19.35 8.95
C PRO A 113 -5.86 -19.58 10.44
N PRO A 114 -4.89 -20.20 11.15
CA PRO A 114 -5.05 -20.49 12.56
C PRO A 114 -5.40 -19.19 13.29
N PRO A 115 -6.38 -19.23 14.22
CA PRO A 115 -6.86 -18.04 14.92
C PRO A 115 -5.70 -17.25 15.50
N ASP A 116 -5.83 -15.91 15.47
CA ASP A 116 -4.82 -14.99 16.01
C ASP A 116 -4.45 -15.43 17.44
N PRO A 117 -3.18 -15.36 17.88
CA PRO A 117 -2.82 -15.54 19.28
C PRO A 117 -3.83 -14.93 20.27
N GLN A 118 -4.41 -13.76 19.96
CA GLN A 118 -5.46 -13.14 20.78
C GLN A 118 -6.77 -13.94 20.79
N GLU A 119 -7.24 -14.42 19.65
CA GLU A 119 -8.44 -15.28 19.56
C GLU A 119 -8.21 -16.61 20.28
N ARG A 120 -7.00 -17.18 20.20
CA ARG A 120 -6.62 -18.38 20.98
C ARG A 120 -6.61 -18.12 22.48
N LEU A 121 -6.15 -16.94 22.90
CA LEU A 121 -6.15 -16.54 24.31
C LEU A 121 -7.57 -16.34 24.82
N ILE A 122 -8.44 -15.70 24.04
CA ILE A 122 -9.86 -15.51 24.38
C ILE A 122 -10.56 -16.87 24.47
N ALA A 123 -10.36 -17.74 23.47
CA ALA A 123 -10.92 -19.09 23.48
C ALA A 123 -10.42 -19.92 24.70
N ALA A 124 -9.13 -19.82 25.03
CA ALA A 124 -8.57 -20.49 26.20
C ALA A 124 -9.14 -19.92 27.52
N ILE A 125 -9.40 -18.62 27.59
CA ILE A 125 -10.05 -17.98 28.74
C ILE A 125 -11.50 -18.45 28.86
N GLU A 126 -12.25 -18.54 27.77
CA GLU A 126 -13.62 -19.07 27.75
C GLU A 126 -13.66 -20.54 28.18
N GLU A 127 -12.72 -21.36 27.71
CA GLU A 127 -12.58 -22.77 28.09
C GLU A 127 -12.21 -22.95 29.57
N LEU A 128 -11.26 -22.16 30.08
CA LEU A 128 -10.89 -22.14 31.49
C LEU A 128 -12.06 -21.69 32.36
N THR A 129 -12.82 -20.69 31.91
CA THR A 129 -14.01 -20.20 32.62
C THR A 129 -15.09 -21.27 32.67
N ALA A 130 -15.36 -21.95 31.56
CA ALA A 130 -16.31 -23.06 31.50
C ALA A 130 -15.89 -24.25 32.38
N THR A 131 -14.58 -24.49 32.50
CA THR A 131 -14.03 -25.55 33.34
C THR A 131 -14.15 -25.22 34.83
N LEU A 132 -13.94 -23.96 35.22
CA LEU A 132 -14.08 -23.50 36.62
C LEU A 132 -15.55 -23.35 37.06
N GLN A 133 -16.47 -23.05 36.13
CA GLN A 133 -17.90 -22.97 36.42
C GLN A 133 -18.59 -24.34 36.48
N ARG A 134 -17.93 -25.40 36.00
CA ARG A 134 -18.43 -26.77 36.15
C ARG A 134 -18.35 -27.12 37.65
N PRO A 135 -19.49 -27.41 38.33
CA PRO A 135 -19.46 -27.79 39.74
C PRO A 135 -18.53 -28.99 39.90
N GLN A 136 -17.43 -28.79 40.64
CA GLN A 136 -16.57 -29.89 41.03
C GLN A 136 -17.42 -30.86 41.88
N PRO A 137 -17.48 -32.16 41.53
CA PRO A 137 -18.22 -33.14 42.32
C PRO A 137 -17.65 -33.33 43.73
#